data_AF-A0A7L4MSW0-F1
#
_entry.id   AF-A0A7L4MSW0-F1
#
_cell.length_a   1.000
_cell.length_b   1.000
_cell.length_c   1.000
_cell.angle_alpha   90.00
_cell.angle_beta   90.00
_cell.angle_gamma   90.00
#
_symmetry.space_group_name_H-M   'P 1'
#
loop_
_entity.id
_entity.type
_entity.pdbx_description
1 polymer ?
#
loop_
_entity_poly.entity_id
_entity_poly.type
_entity_poly.pdbx_seq_one_letter_code
_entity_poly.pdbx_strand_id
1 'polypeptide(L)'
;IDLPRKIMDRPQQGPMVFTDASSMTSTATVVWQSGEEWHCIKMTDCALSVQQLEAMAIVLACGLFLMEHLNIVTDSMFVAKLCLAMSGPGVSPSTIALMLEEALSSRKGTISVIHVNSHNPIKGFFQTGNDKADAAAKGLWTLRGARQLHESLHIGAKALAKKCEISVTDAKYIVATCPHCQK
;
A
#
# COMPACT_ATOMS: atom_id res chain seq x y z
N ILE A 1 10.35 32.61 1.50
CA ILE A 1 9.02 32.09 1.93
C ILE A 1 9.27 30.69 2.43
N ASP A 2 9.12 30.47 3.73
CA ASP A 2 9.28 29.15 4.31
C ASP A 2 8.09 28.30 3.85
N LEU A 3 8.34 27.19 3.16
CA LEU A 3 7.28 26.33 2.66
C LEU A 3 6.54 25.73 3.87
N PRO A 4 5.19 25.70 3.86
CA PRO A 4 4.44 25.14 4.98
C PRO A 4 4.80 23.67 5.16
N ARG A 5 5.12 23.28 6.40
CA ARG A 5 5.49 21.91 6.78
C ARG A 5 4.40 20.93 6.34
N LYS A 6 4.75 20.02 5.41
CA LYS A 6 3.82 19.01 4.87
C LYS A 6 3.73 17.73 5.71
N ILE A 7 4.72 17.47 6.55
CA ILE A 7 4.80 16.27 7.38
C ILE A 7 4.65 16.68 8.86
N MET A 8 3.59 16.20 9.49
CA MET A 8 3.32 16.35 10.92
C MET A 8 4.02 15.23 11.69
N ASP A 9 4.54 15.56 12.86
CA ASP A 9 5.25 14.63 13.76
C ASP A 9 4.31 13.67 14.52
N ARG A 10 3.01 13.99 14.55
CA ARG A 10 1.97 13.21 15.23
C ARG A 10 0.77 12.99 14.32
N PRO A 11 0.06 11.85 14.47
CA PRO A 11 -1.21 11.61 13.79
C PRO A 11 -2.22 12.73 14.04
N GLN A 12 -2.98 13.11 13.02
CA GLN A 12 -4.06 14.10 13.12
C GLN A 12 -5.40 13.49 12.69
N GLN A 13 -6.48 14.24 12.87
CA GLN A 13 -7.77 13.83 12.33
C GLN A 13 -7.71 13.76 10.79
N GLY A 14 -8.07 12.61 10.23
CA GLY A 14 -8.09 12.36 8.80
C GLY A 14 -8.03 10.88 8.46
N PRO A 15 -8.15 10.51 7.18
CA PRO A 15 -8.07 9.12 6.72
C PRO A 15 -6.78 8.43 7.17
N MET A 16 -6.88 7.13 7.41
CA MET A 16 -5.74 6.28 7.75
C MET A 16 -5.55 5.23 6.65
N VAL A 17 -4.32 5.12 6.17
CA VAL A 17 -3.93 4.18 5.12
C VAL A 17 -2.72 3.39 5.59
N PHE A 18 -2.59 2.17 5.08
CA PHE A 18 -1.50 1.26 5.39
C PHE A 18 -0.72 0.98 4.13
N THR A 19 0.60 1.07 4.21
CA THR A 19 1.50 0.89 3.08
C THR A 19 2.43 -0.28 3.35
N ASP A 20 2.72 -1.02 2.30
CA ASP A 20 3.75 -2.06 2.31
C ASP A 20 4.37 -2.22 0.92
N ALA A 21 5.51 -2.87 0.84
CA ALA A 21 6.09 -3.31 -0.40
C ALA A 21 6.71 -4.71 -0.33
N SER A 22 6.73 -5.38 -1.48
CA SER A 22 7.35 -6.70 -1.61
C SER A 22 8.36 -6.69 -2.75
N SER A 23 9.61 -7.02 -2.44
CA SER A 23 10.65 -7.26 -3.44
C SER A 23 10.37 -8.50 -4.28
N MET A 24 9.69 -9.50 -3.71
CA MET A 24 9.37 -10.77 -4.38
C MET A 24 8.40 -10.57 -5.55
N THR A 25 7.43 -9.68 -5.39
CA THR A 25 6.43 -9.35 -6.42
C THR A 25 6.74 -8.00 -7.09
N SER A 26 7.84 -7.35 -6.71
CA SER A 26 8.21 -5.99 -7.11
C SER A 26 7.06 -4.98 -6.98
N THR A 27 6.26 -5.10 -5.92
CA THR A 27 4.99 -4.38 -5.79
C THR A 27 5.02 -3.44 -4.58
N ALA A 28 4.58 -2.20 -4.78
CA ALA A 28 4.25 -1.24 -3.75
C ALA A 28 2.72 -1.15 -3.61
N THR A 29 2.20 -1.07 -2.39
CA THR A 29 0.74 -1.05 -2.17
C THR A 29 0.31 -0.08 -1.08
N VAL A 30 -0.93 0.38 -1.22
CA VAL A 30 -1.63 1.16 -0.20
C VAL A 30 -3.00 0.56 -0.02
N VAL A 31 -3.37 0.26 1.22
CA VAL A 31 -4.69 -0.22 1.60
C VAL A 31 -5.34 0.70 2.60
N TRP A 32 -6.66 0.81 2.56
CA TRP A 32 -7.42 1.62 3.51
C TRP A 32 -8.82 1.06 3.69
N GLN A 33 -9.47 1.43 4.80
CA GLN A 33 -10.84 1.04 5.07
C GLN A 33 -11.79 2.22 4.85
N SER A 34 -12.91 1.97 4.18
CA SER A 34 -14.04 2.90 4.07
C SER A 34 -15.31 2.19 4.53
N GLY A 35 -15.84 2.59 5.68
CA GLY A 35 -16.91 1.83 6.35
C GLY A 35 -16.45 0.42 6.71
N GLU A 36 -17.15 -0.60 6.23
CA GLU A 36 -16.78 -2.01 6.44
C GLU A 36 -15.84 -2.56 5.35
N GLU A 37 -15.70 -1.84 4.23
CA GLU A 37 -14.96 -2.30 3.06
C GLU A 37 -13.49 -1.87 3.09
N TRP A 38 -12.63 -2.76 2.58
CA TRP A 38 -11.20 -2.49 2.42
C TRP A 38 -10.86 -2.29 0.94
N HIS A 39 -10.13 -1.23 0.66
CA HIS A 39 -9.67 -0.86 -0.67
C HIS A 39 -8.16 -1.02 -0.77
N CYS A 40 -7.67 -1.15 -2.00
CA CYS A 40 -6.26 -1.35 -2.30
C CYS A 40 -5.91 -0.67 -3.63
N ILE A 41 -4.79 0.04 -3.66
CA ILE A 41 -4.07 0.40 -4.89
C ILE A 41 -2.68 -0.21 -4.84
N LYS A 42 -2.16 -0.59 -6.01
CA LYS A 42 -0.84 -1.19 -6.13
C LYS A 42 -0.14 -0.72 -7.39
N MET A 43 1.19 -0.71 -7.35
CA MET A 43 2.06 -0.48 -8.50
C MET A 43 3.13 -1.55 -8.50
N THR A 44 3.43 -2.11 -9.67
CA THR A 44 4.50 -3.10 -9.85
C THR A 44 5.59 -2.52 -10.72
N ASP A 45 6.83 -2.54 -10.24
CA ASP A 45 8.00 -2.07 -10.97
C ASP A 45 9.24 -2.89 -10.56
N CYS A 46 9.71 -3.74 -11.47
CA CYS A 46 10.86 -4.62 -11.23
C CYS A 46 12.22 -3.91 -11.27
N ALA A 47 12.28 -2.65 -11.70
CA ALA A 47 13.50 -1.85 -11.68
C ALA A 47 13.76 -1.24 -10.29
N LEU A 48 12.75 -1.20 -9.41
CA LEU A 48 12.86 -0.58 -8.09
C LEU A 48 13.36 -1.57 -7.02
N SER A 49 14.28 -1.10 -6.18
CA SER A 49 14.63 -1.79 -4.94
C SER A 49 13.47 -1.78 -3.94
N VAL A 50 13.52 -2.65 -2.92
CA VAL A 50 12.48 -2.66 -1.87
C VAL A 50 12.34 -1.31 -1.19
N GLN A 51 13.43 -0.60 -0.89
CA GLN A 51 13.36 0.73 -0.27
C GLN A 51 12.69 1.77 -1.18
N GLN A 52 12.88 1.67 -2.50
CA GLN A 52 12.19 2.52 -3.46
C GLN A 52 10.71 2.13 -3.60
N LEU A 53 10.37 0.84 -3.52
CA LEU A 53 8.99 0.38 -3.51
C LEU A 53 8.25 0.84 -2.24
N GLU A 54 8.88 0.78 -1.06
CA GLU A 54 8.33 1.33 0.18
C GLU A 54 8.04 2.83 0.04
N ALA A 55 8.97 3.58 -0.54
CA ALA A 55 8.76 5.00 -0.80
C ALA A 55 7.66 5.23 -1.85
N MET A 56 7.60 4.39 -2.88
CA MET A 56 6.53 4.43 -3.88
C MET A 56 5.17 4.16 -3.25
N ALA A 57 5.08 3.28 -2.24
CA ALA A 57 3.84 3.06 -1.50
C ALA A 57 3.39 4.35 -0.79
N ILE A 58 4.31 5.12 -0.20
CA ILE A 58 4.00 6.45 0.35
C ILE A 58 3.60 7.44 -0.76
N VAL A 59 4.26 7.43 -1.92
CA VAL A 59 3.90 8.27 -3.07
C VAL A 59 2.48 7.97 -3.55
N LEU A 60 2.13 6.69 -3.70
CA LEU A 60 0.76 6.25 -4.02
C LEU A 60 -0.24 6.74 -2.97
N ALA A 61 0.10 6.63 -1.69
CA ALA A 61 -0.74 7.10 -0.59
C ALA A 61 -0.96 8.61 -0.67
N CYS A 62 0.10 9.36 -0.99
CA CYS A 62 0.03 10.79 -1.21
C CYS A 62 -0.91 11.21 -2.37
N GLY A 63 -1.22 10.30 -3.30
CA GLY A 63 -2.24 10.52 -4.33
C GLY A 63 -3.69 10.42 -3.83
N LEU A 64 -3.93 9.89 -2.63
CA LEU A 64 -5.26 9.71 -2.04
C LEU A 64 -5.61 10.87 -1.11
N PHE A 65 -6.91 11.21 -0.99
CA PHE A 65 -7.39 12.21 -0.02
C PHE A 65 -6.60 13.54 -0.08
N LEU A 66 -6.45 14.10 -1.29
CA LEU A 66 -5.52 15.21 -1.59
C LEU A 66 -5.75 16.48 -0.74
N MET A 67 -6.98 16.70 -0.28
CA MET A 67 -7.38 17.88 0.48
C MET A 67 -7.27 17.69 2.00
N GLU A 68 -7.21 16.44 2.48
CA GLU A 68 -7.27 16.08 3.90
C GLU A 68 -5.88 15.77 4.46
N HIS A 69 -5.77 15.80 5.80
CA HIS A 69 -4.61 15.20 6.44
C HIS A 69 -4.65 13.67 6.25
N LEU A 70 -3.52 13.06 5.91
CA LEU A 70 -3.43 11.62 5.72
C LEU A 70 -2.49 10.98 6.75
N ASN A 71 -3.01 10.04 7.53
CA ASN A 71 -2.21 9.22 8.44
C ASN A 71 -1.73 7.98 7.67
N ILE A 72 -0.42 7.90 7.40
CA ILE A 72 0.19 6.79 6.66
C ILE A 72 0.86 5.86 7.67
N VAL A 73 0.43 4.60 7.70
CA VAL A 73 1.01 3.55 8.53
C VAL A 73 1.93 2.69 7.66
N THR A 74 3.18 2.52 8.07
CA THR A 74 4.19 1.71 7.37
C THR A 74 4.97 0.87 8.37
N ASP A 75 5.39 -0.33 7.99
CA ASP A 75 6.34 -1.12 8.78
C ASP A 75 7.81 -0.92 8.35
N SER A 76 8.03 -0.12 7.31
CA SER A 76 9.36 0.25 6.85
C SER A 76 9.93 1.40 7.69
N MET A 77 10.81 1.02 8.62
CA MET A 77 11.56 1.96 9.45
C MET A 77 12.38 2.97 8.62
N PHE A 78 12.84 2.55 7.43
CA PHE A 78 13.64 3.40 6.55
C PHE A 78 12.84 4.62 6.08
N VAL A 79 11.68 4.40 5.44
CA VAL A 79 10.86 5.50 4.91
C VAL A 79 10.22 6.31 6.03
N ALA A 80 9.85 5.68 7.15
CA ALA A 80 9.34 6.40 8.32
C ALA A 80 10.36 7.41 8.86
N LYS A 81 11.63 6.99 9.04
CA LYS A 81 12.71 7.88 9.48
C LYS A 81 13.03 8.95 8.46
N LEU A 82 13.02 8.61 7.16
CA LEU A 82 13.26 9.58 6.09
C LEU A 82 12.19 10.67 6.08
N CYS A 83 10.90 10.31 6.09
CA CYS A 83 9.81 11.28 6.19
C CYS A 83 9.91 12.15 7.44
N LEU A 84 10.28 11.58 8.59
CA LEU A 84 10.48 12.37 9.80
C LEU A 84 11.66 13.35 9.65
N ALA A 85 12.78 12.92 9.06
CA ALA A 85 13.92 13.78 8.81
C ALA A 85 13.57 14.92 7.83
N MET A 86 12.78 14.63 6.80
CA MET A 86 12.29 15.63 5.83
C MET A 86 11.35 16.67 6.44
N SER A 87 10.85 16.43 7.66
CA SER A 87 10.08 17.41 8.41
C SER A 87 10.93 18.49 9.10
N GLY A 88 12.26 18.35 9.05
CA GLY A 88 13.24 19.32 9.56
C GLY A 88 14.31 19.69 8.53
N PRO A 89 15.16 20.70 8.83
CA PRO A 89 16.24 21.11 7.93
C PRO A 89 17.34 20.05 7.84
N GLY A 90 17.95 19.88 6.66
CA GLY A 90 19.21 19.15 6.50
C GLY A 90 19.14 17.71 5.95
N VAL A 91 18.05 17.31 5.30
CA VAL A 91 18.04 16.05 4.54
C VAL A 91 18.90 16.19 3.29
N SER A 92 19.88 15.28 3.13
CA SER A 92 20.66 15.20 1.90
C SER A 92 19.76 14.76 0.75
N PRO A 93 19.78 15.45 -0.41
CA PRO A 93 18.96 15.07 -1.55
C PRO A 93 19.33 13.65 -2.01
N SER A 94 18.36 12.76 -1.92
CA SER A 94 18.41 11.40 -2.47
C SER A 94 17.27 11.23 -3.46
N THR A 95 17.37 10.27 -4.38
CA THR A 95 16.29 9.98 -5.32
C THR A 95 14.96 9.72 -4.61
N ILE A 96 14.98 9.00 -3.48
CA ILE A 96 13.79 8.72 -2.68
C ILE A 96 13.24 9.99 -2.04
N ALA A 97 14.11 10.84 -1.46
CA ALA A 97 13.68 12.10 -0.87
C ALA A 97 13.02 13.01 -1.91
N LEU A 98 13.59 13.13 -3.11
CA LEU A 98 13.02 13.92 -4.20
C LEU A 98 11.63 13.40 -4.64
N MET A 99 11.48 12.08 -4.79
CA MET A 99 10.18 11.46 -5.11
C MET A 99 9.12 11.79 -4.05
N LEU A 100 9.50 11.72 -2.77
CA LEU A 100 8.59 12.03 -1.67
C LEU A 100 8.28 13.53 -1.61
N GLU A 101 9.26 14.41 -1.84
CA GLU A 101 9.05 15.87 -1.90
C GLU A 101 8.07 16.25 -3.01
N GLU A 102 8.24 15.69 -4.21
CA GLU A 102 7.33 15.93 -5.33
C GLU A 102 5.91 15.48 -4.99
N ALA A 103 5.74 14.27 -4.46
CA ALA A 103 4.44 13.76 -4.03
C ALA A 103 3.80 14.64 -2.95
N LEU A 104 4.56 15.08 -1.95
CA LEU A 104 4.10 15.96 -0.88
C LEU A 104 3.73 17.36 -1.40
N SER A 105 4.48 17.89 -2.35
CA SER A 105 4.23 19.20 -2.96
C SER A 105 2.90 19.24 -3.71
N SER A 106 2.52 18.11 -4.32
CA SER A 106 1.26 17.97 -5.06
C SER A 106 0.02 17.97 -4.16
N ARG A 107 0.17 17.57 -2.90
CA ARG A 107 -0.94 17.50 -1.92
C ARG A 107 -1.32 18.88 -1.42
N LYS A 108 -2.62 19.10 -1.18
CA LYS A 108 -3.09 20.28 -0.42
C LYS A 108 -3.01 20.04 1.08
N GLY A 109 -3.50 18.89 1.53
CA GLY A 109 -3.40 18.45 2.93
C GLY A 109 -1.97 18.05 3.34
N THR A 110 -1.79 17.85 4.65
CA THR A 110 -0.54 17.34 5.24
C THR A 110 -0.56 15.83 5.38
N ILE A 111 0.55 15.23 5.78
CA ILE A 111 0.61 13.81 6.15
C ILE A 111 1.21 13.64 7.54
N SER A 112 0.99 12.50 8.16
CA SER A 112 1.81 11.98 9.25
C SER A 112 2.21 10.55 8.89
N VAL A 113 3.40 10.13 9.34
CA VAL A 113 3.89 8.77 9.09
C VAL A 113 4.05 8.05 10.43
N ILE A 114 3.36 6.93 10.56
CA ILE A 114 3.28 6.09 11.75
C ILE A 114 4.04 4.81 11.43
N HIS A 115 5.14 4.57 12.13
CA HIS A 115 5.86 3.32 12.01
C HIS A 115 5.24 2.24 12.92
N VAL A 116 4.88 1.09 12.35
CA VAL A 116 4.48 -0.11 13.10
C VAL A 116 5.58 -1.17 13.00
N ASN A 117 5.88 -1.87 14.08
CA ASN A 117 6.92 -2.90 14.05
C ASN A 117 6.29 -4.26 13.71
N SER A 118 6.62 -4.82 12.55
CA SER A 118 6.14 -6.15 12.13
C SER A 118 6.57 -7.28 13.06
N HIS A 119 7.65 -7.11 13.84
CA HIS A 119 8.09 -8.07 14.86
C HIS A 119 7.44 -7.87 16.24
N ASN A 120 6.84 -6.70 16.50
CA ASN A 120 6.13 -6.43 17.75
C ASN A 120 4.82 -5.68 17.46
N PRO A 121 3.83 -6.39 16.90
CA PRO A 121 2.65 -5.78 16.35
C PRO A 121 1.72 -5.18 17.42
N ILE A 122 1.25 -3.96 17.17
CA ILE A 122 0.17 -3.35 17.95
C ILE A 122 -1.15 -4.00 17.53
N LYS A 123 -1.76 -4.78 18.42
CA LYS A 123 -3.01 -5.49 18.16
C LYS A 123 -4.15 -4.53 17.76
N GLY A 124 -5.13 -5.07 17.02
CA GLY A 124 -6.35 -4.36 16.64
C GLY A 124 -6.28 -3.81 15.21
N PHE A 125 -6.75 -2.58 15.02
CA PHE A 125 -6.89 -1.98 13.69
C PHE A 125 -5.55 -1.84 12.97
N PHE A 126 -4.49 -1.45 13.68
CA PHE A 126 -3.15 -1.31 13.10
C PHE A 126 -2.62 -2.64 12.55
N GLN A 127 -2.71 -3.71 13.35
CA GLN A 127 -2.31 -5.03 12.87
C GLN A 127 -3.15 -5.49 11.68
N THR A 128 -4.46 -5.30 11.76
CA THR A 128 -5.36 -5.68 10.67
C THR A 128 -5.00 -4.96 9.39
N GLY A 129 -4.77 -3.64 9.41
CA GLY A 129 -4.38 -2.89 8.22
C GLY A 129 -3.02 -3.30 7.68
N ASN A 130 -2.04 -3.53 8.56
CA ASN A 130 -0.71 -3.99 8.19
C ASN A 130 -0.74 -5.36 7.49
N ASP A 131 -1.47 -6.34 8.05
CA ASP A 131 -1.63 -7.67 7.46
C ASP A 131 -2.27 -7.61 6.07
N LYS A 132 -3.15 -6.64 5.85
CA LYS A 132 -3.81 -6.44 4.55
C LYS A 132 -2.88 -5.80 3.54
N ALA A 133 -2.05 -4.84 3.96
CA ALA A 133 -1.00 -4.26 3.13
C ALA A 133 0.01 -5.34 2.73
N ASP A 134 0.48 -6.15 3.69
CA ASP A 134 1.38 -7.28 3.46
C ASP A 134 0.80 -8.32 2.49
N ALA A 135 -0.45 -8.72 2.72
CA ALA A 135 -1.15 -9.61 1.80
C ALA A 135 -1.29 -8.97 0.40
N ALA A 136 -1.51 -7.66 0.29
CA ALA A 136 -1.64 -6.98 -1.00
C ALA A 136 -0.30 -6.88 -1.73
N ALA A 137 0.79 -6.55 -1.03
CA ALA A 137 2.13 -6.49 -1.59
C ALA A 137 2.56 -7.87 -2.09
N LYS A 138 2.24 -8.94 -1.36
CA LYS A 138 2.50 -10.34 -1.75
C LYS A 138 1.56 -10.88 -2.83
N GLY A 139 0.59 -10.08 -3.29
CA GLY A 139 -0.42 -10.49 -4.29
C GLY A 139 -1.52 -11.42 -3.76
N LEU A 140 -1.55 -11.67 -2.46
CA LEU A 140 -2.51 -12.57 -1.78
C LEU A 140 -3.87 -11.91 -1.56
N TRP A 141 -3.94 -10.59 -1.43
CA TRP A 141 -5.19 -9.83 -1.28
C TRP A 141 -6.15 -10.08 -2.45
N THR A 142 -5.61 -10.04 -3.67
CA THR A 142 -6.38 -10.23 -4.90
C THR A 142 -6.85 -11.68 -5.10
N LEU A 143 -6.25 -12.66 -4.43
CA LEU A 143 -6.67 -14.07 -4.54
C LEU A 143 -8.01 -14.33 -3.86
N ARG A 144 -8.29 -13.66 -2.74
CA ARG A 144 -9.56 -13.84 -2.03
C ARG A 144 -10.74 -13.29 -2.83
N GLY A 145 -10.59 -12.07 -3.36
CA GLY A 145 -11.59 -11.46 -4.26
C GLY A 145 -11.78 -12.28 -5.53
N ALA A 146 -10.69 -12.76 -6.13
CA ALA A 146 -10.75 -13.64 -7.29
C ALA A 146 -11.46 -14.98 -6.98
N ARG A 147 -11.23 -15.55 -5.79
CA ARG A 147 -11.93 -16.77 -5.36
C ARG A 147 -13.44 -16.54 -5.24
N GLN A 148 -13.86 -15.47 -4.56
CA GLN A 148 -15.28 -15.12 -4.41
C GLN A 148 -15.94 -14.81 -5.77
N LEU A 149 -15.25 -14.09 -6.65
CA LEU A 149 -15.74 -13.81 -8.00
C LEU A 149 -15.86 -15.10 -8.83
N HIS A 150 -14.91 -16.02 -8.70
CA HIS A 150 -14.98 -17.31 -9.36
C HIS A 150 -16.08 -18.20 -8.77
N GLU A 151 -16.26 -18.23 -7.45
CA GLU A 151 -17.32 -18.99 -6.77
C GLU A 151 -18.72 -18.49 -7.14
N SER A 152 -18.87 -17.20 -7.46
CA SER A 152 -20.15 -16.61 -7.87
C SER A 152 -20.44 -16.74 -9.37
N LEU A 153 -19.43 -16.57 -10.23
CA LEU A 153 -19.64 -16.49 -11.69
C LEU A 153 -19.05 -17.67 -12.48
N HIS A 154 -18.25 -18.52 -11.83
CA HIS A 154 -17.54 -19.65 -12.44
C HIS A 154 -16.77 -19.29 -13.73
N ILE A 155 -16.20 -18.08 -13.78
CA ILE A 155 -15.44 -17.60 -14.94
C ILE A 155 -14.08 -18.29 -15.06
N GLY A 156 -13.65 -18.54 -16.30
CA GLY A 156 -12.38 -19.24 -16.58
C GLY A 156 -11.13 -18.43 -16.22
N ALA A 157 -10.01 -19.14 -16.03
CA ALA A 157 -8.77 -18.59 -15.46
C ALA A 157 -8.23 -17.34 -16.19
N LYS A 158 -8.28 -17.29 -17.52
CA LYS A 158 -7.83 -16.11 -18.28
C LYS A 158 -8.69 -14.86 -18.01
N ALA A 159 -10.01 -15.04 -17.94
CA ALA A 159 -10.94 -13.95 -17.65
C ALA A 159 -10.83 -13.51 -16.19
N LEU A 160 -10.65 -14.46 -15.27
CA LEU A 160 -10.45 -14.20 -13.85
C LEU A 160 -9.15 -13.44 -13.59
N ALA A 161 -8.04 -13.88 -14.19
CA ALA A 161 -6.74 -13.21 -14.13
C ALA A 161 -6.83 -11.75 -14.58
N LYS A 162 -7.52 -11.51 -15.71
CA LYS A 162 -7.73 -10.17 -16.24
C LYS A 162 -8.64 -9.32 -15.34
N LYS A 163 -9.74 -9.87 -14.82
CA LYS A 163 -10.70 -9.13 -13.99
C LYS A 163 -10.18 -8.79 -12.60
N CYS A 164 -9.37 -9.68 -12.01
CA CYS A 164 -8.87 -9.52 -10.64
C CYS A 164 -7.41 -9.06 -10.57
N GLU A 165 -6.80 -8.80 -11.73
CA GLU A 165 -5.39 -8.41 -11.86
C GLU A 165 -4.45 -9.33 -11.07
N ILE A 166 -4.66 -10.64 -11.23
CA ILE A 166 -3.84 -11.72 -10.67
C ILE A 166 -3.08 -12.45 -11.77
N SER A 167 -2.03 -13.18 -11.39
CA SER A 167 -1.30 -14.00 -12.35
C SER A 167 -2.21 -15.08 -12.95
N VAL A 168 -1.93 -15.47 -14.20
CA VAL A 168 -2.66 -16.57 -14.85
C VAL A 168 -2.46 -17.88 -14.07
N THR A 169 -1.31 -18.06 -13.42
CA THR A 169 -1.01 -19.21 -12.57
C THR A 169 -1.93 -19.27 -11.36
N ASP A 170 -2.10 -18.14 -10.67
CA ASP A 170 -3.00 -18.05 -9.51
C ASP A 170 -4.46 -18.25 -9.90
N ALA A 171 -4.88 -17.64 -11.01
CA ALA A 171 -6.23 -17.84 -11.53
C ALA A 171 -6.48 -19.30 -11.92
N LYS A 172 -5.49 -19.98 -12.51
CA LYS A 172 -5.56 -21.42 -12.79
C LYS A 172 -5.67 -22.23 -11.50
N TYR A 173 -4.92 -21.89 -10.45
CA TYR A 173 -5.03 -22.56 -9.14
C TYR A 173 -6.42 -22.37 -8.51
N ILE A 174 -7.00 -21.17 -8.57
CA ILE A 174 -8.36 -20.89 -8.06
C ILE A 174 -9.40 -21.73 -8.81
N VAL A 175 -9.36 -21.75 -10.14
CA VAL A 175 -10.29 -22.54 -10.96
C VAL A 175 -10.08 -24.04 -10.70
N ALA A 176 -8.83 -24.49 -10.61
CA ALA A 176 -8.51 -25.90 -10.37
C ALA A 176 -8.93 -26.36 -8.98
N THR A 177 -8.96 -25.49 -7.97
CA THR A 177 -9.40 -25.88 -6.62
C THR A 177 -10.91 -25.71 -6.40
N CYS A 178 -11.67 -25.32 -7.42
CA CYS A 178 -13.12 -25.14 -7.34
C CYS A 178 -13.86 -26.47 -7.49
N PRO A 179 -14.60 -26.94 -6.48
CA PRO A 179 -15.29 -28.23 -6.53
C PRO A 179 -16.42 -28.29 -7.58
N HIS A 180 -16.95 -27.13 -7.98
CA HIS A 180 -18.01 -27.04 -9.00
C HIS A 180 -17.49 -27.09 -10.44
N CYS A 181 -16.24 -26.68 -10.67
CA CYS A 181 -15.62 -26.62 -11.99
C CYS A 181 -14.72 -27.83 -12.30
N GLN A 182 -14.49 -28.72 -11.34
CA GLN A 182 -13.70 -29.96 -11.48
C GLN A 182 -14.51 -31.15 -12.03
N LYS A 183 -15.72 -30.91 -12.57
CA LYS A 183 -16.54 -31.96 -13.20
C LYS A 183 -16.27 -32.09 -14.68
#